data_AF-A0A2M7AAA5-F1
#
_entry.id   AF-A0A2M7AAA5-F1
#
_cell.length_a   1.000
_cell.length_b   1.000
_cell.length_c   1.000
_cell.angle_alpha   90.00
_cell.angle_beta   90.00
_cell.angle_gamma   90.00
#
_symmetry.space_group_name_H-M   'P 1'
#
loop_
_entity.id
_entity.type
_entity.pdbx_description
1 polymer ?
#
loop_
_entity_poly.entity_id
_entity_poly.type
_entity_poly.pdbx_seq_one_letter_code
_entity_poly.pdbx_strand_id
1 'polypeptide(L)'
;MTRNARYATRDGLTLIEFLLLLVLLSVLAFVLVPRMVTVPGDAPMDRSGMETNLKSSLARLRGSVNSFKQDCGVYPLSVEDLAASSAPLKGWSVATQPPSMQDIDPAKWKGPYLDAVPQDPITHKDFVYGRRGEGYDVWSASEESSSRGTPFSTW
;
A
#
# COMPACT_ATOMS: atom_id res chain seq x y z
N MET A 1 79.45 17.50 10.09
CA MET A 1 78.00 17.20 10.00
C MET A 1 77.76 16.41 8.73
N THR A 2 77.48 15.11 8.79
CA THR A 2 77.13 14.28 7.63
C THR A 2 75.74 13.68 7.86
N ARG A 3 74.77 14.01 6.98
CA ARG A 3 73.37 13.54 7.04
C ARG A 3 73.29 12.16 6.37
N ASN A 4 72.90 11.14 7.12
CA ASN A 4 72.54 9.83 6.57
C ASN A 4 71.10 9.89 6.04
N ALA A 5 70.94 9.87 4.71
CA ALA A 5 69.66 9.62 4.07
C ALA A 5 69.41 8.10 4.07
N ARG A 6 68.40 7.63 4.80
CA ARG A 6 67.93 6.24 4.73
C ARG A 6 67.12 6.08 3.44
N TYR A 7 67.57 5.19 2.56
CA TYR A 7 66.79 4.77 1.39
C TYR A 7 65.51 4.08 1.86
N ALA A 8 64.35 4.65 1.54
CA ALA A 8 63.08 3.96 1.67
C ALA A 8 63.02 2.87 0.60
N THR A 9 63.01 1.60 1.02
CA THR A 9 62.74 0.47 0.13
C THR A 9 61.34 0.61 -0.42
N ARG A 10 61.25 0.71 -1.76
CA ARG A 10 60.00 0.57 -2.49
C ARG A 10 59.78 -0.92 -2.72
N ASP A 11 58.97 -1.54 -1.88
CA ASP A 11 58.58 -2.93 -2.09
C ASP A 11 57.58 -2.99 -3.26
N GLY A 12 57.91 -3.78 -4.27
CA GLY A 12 57.05 -4.03 -5.42
C GLY A 12 56.05 -5.15 -5.10
N LEU A 13 54.85 -5.05 -5.65
CA LEU A 13 53.81 -6.08 -5.54
C LEU A 13 54.29 -7.42 -6.08
N THR A 14 54.01 -8.49 -5.34
CA THR A 14 54.35 -9.86 -5.75
C THR A 14 53.23 -10.47 -6.60
N LEU A 15 53.58 -11.42 -7.47
CA LEU A 15 52.59 -12.12 -8.30
C LEU A 15 51.58 -12.90 -7.45
N ILE A 16 52.03 -13.47 -6.34
CA ILE A 16 51.17 -14.21 -5.41
C ILE A 16 50.18 -13.30 -4.68
N GLU A 17 50.56 -12.06 -4.39
CA GLU A 17 49.67 -11.08 -3.75
C GLU A 17 48.54 -10.65 -4.69
N PHE A 18 48.84 -10.43 -5.97
CA PHE A 18 47.79 -10.23 -6.97
C PHE A 18 46.89 -11.45 -7.13
N LEU A 19 47.44 -12.66 -7.09
CA LEU A 19 46.65 -13.89 -7.22
C LEU A 19 45.70 -14.08 -6.03
N LEU A 20 46.18 -13.90 -4.80
CA LEU A 20 45.35 -13.95 -3.59
C LEU A 20 44.28 -12.85 -3.58
N LEU A 21 44.62 -11.65 -4.05
CA LEU A 21 43.71 -10.53 -4.12
C LEU A 21 42.57 -10.79 -5.13
N LEU A 22 42.86 -11.38 -6.28
CA LEU A 22 41.83 -11.77 -7.26
C LEU A 22 40.89 -12.84 -6.70
N VAL A 23 41.42 -13.84 -6.00
CA VAL A 23 40.61 -14.86 -5.32
C VAL A 23 39.70 -14.21 -4.28
N LEU A 24 40.24 -13.34 -3.43
CA LEU A 24 39.45 -12.65 -2.40
C LEU A 24 38.35 -11.77 -2.99
N LEU A 25 38.66 -10.99 -4.05
CA LEU A 25 37.68 -10.14 -4.73
C LEU A 25 36.56 -10.95 -5.38
N SER A 26 36.86 -12.13 -5.95
CA SER A 26 35.84 -13.00 -6.55
C SER A 26 34.83 -13.53 -5.53
N VAL A 27 35.30 -13.94 -4.35
CA VAL A 27 34.44 -14.42 -3.27
C VAL A 27 33.57 -13.26 -2.74
N LEU A 28 34.17 -12.09 -2.56
CA LEU A 28 33.44 -10.91 -2.09
C LEU A 28 32.37 -10.49 -3.09
N ALA A 29 32.68 -10.46 -4.39
CA ALA A 29 31.74 -10.11 -5.45
C ALA A 29 30.52 -11.06 -5.48
N PHE A 30 30.70 -12.35 -5.19
CA PHE A 30 29.60 -13.32 -5.11
C PHE A 30 28.65 -13.05 -3.94
N VAL A 31 29.17 -12.62 -2.79
CA VAL A 31 28.36 -12.35 -1.58
C VAL A 31 27.60 -11.02 -1.67
N LEU A 32 28.09 -10.09 -2.48
CA LEU A 32 27.49 -8.77 -2.68
C LEU A 32 26.22 -8.80 -3.56
N VAL A 33 25.39 -9.85 -3.49
CA VAL A 33 24.04 -9.81 -4.09
C VAL A 33 23.23 -8.73 -3.38
N PRO A 34 22.88 -7.61 -4.04
CA PRO A 34 22.14 -6.55 -3.40
C PRO A 34 20.74 -7.06 -3.06
N ARG A 35 20.35 -6.93 -1.79
CA ARG A 35 18.94 -7.00 -1.41
C ARG A 35 18.22 -5.88 -2.14
N MET A 36 17.31 -6.24 -3.04
CA MET A 36 16.43 -5.28 -3.71
C MET A 36 15.65 -4.52 -2.63
N VAL A 37 16.06 -3.29 -2.33
CA VAL A 37 15.25 -2.34 -1.59
C VAL A 37 14.28 -1.76 -2.62
N THR A 38 13.07 -2.31 -2.66
CA THR A 38 11.99 -1.69 -3.43
C THR A 38 11.66 -0.37 -2.76
N VAL A 39 11.97 0.74 -3.45
CA VAL A 39 11.49 2.06 -3.08
C VAL A 39 9.95 2.03 -3.21
N PRO A 40 9.17 2.32 -2.16
CA PRO A 40 7.72 2.38 -2.27
C PRO A 40 7.36 3.59 -3.13
N GLY A 41 6.93 3.38 -4.38
CA GLY A 41 6.40 4.47 -5.21
C GLY A 41 6.47 4.21 -6.72
N ASP A 42 7.67 3.93 -7.25
CA ASP A 42 7.93 4.18 -8.68
C ASP A 42 8.47 2.97 -9.48
N ALA A 43 8.68 1.82 -8.84
CA ALA A 43 8.97 0.60 -9.59
C ALA A 43 7.67 0.11 -10.26
N PRO A 44 7.70 -0.38 -11.52
CA PRO A 44 6.57 -1.07 -12.13
C PRO A 44 6.15 -2.20 -11.19
N MET A 45 5.08 -1.98 -10.45
CA MET A 45 4.66 -2.92 -9.43
C MET A 45 4.21 -4.17 -10.17
N ASP A 46 4.82 -5.31 -9.88
CA ASP A 46 4.41 -6.58 -10.48
C ASP A 46 2.90 -6.76 -10.31
N ARG A 47 2.23 -7.37 -11.30
CA ARG A 47 0.76 -7.51 -11.30
C ARG A 47 0.24 -8.13 -9.99
N SER A 48 0.99 -9.06 -9.41
CA SER A 48 0.68 -9.66 -8.10
C SER A 48 0.72 -8.65 -6.94
N GLY A 49 1.64 -7.69 -6.98
CA GLY A 49 1.72 -6.59 -6.01
C GLY A 49 0.50 -5.68 -6.11
N MET A 50 0.12 -5.26 -7.32
CA MET A 50 -1.06 -4.42 -7.54
C MET A 50 -2.34 -5.11 -7.04
N GLU A 51 -2.51 -6.41 -7.32
CA GLU A 51 -3.65 -7.20 -6.83
C GLU A 51 -3.69 -7.29 -5.30
N THR A 52 -2.54 -7.46 -4.65
CA THR A 52 -2.43 -7.53 -3.20
C THR A 52 -2.78 -6.18 -2.57
N ASN A 53 -2.27 -5.09 -3.16
CA ASN A 53 -2.61 -3.73 -2.74
C ASN A 53 -4.10 -3.46 -2.88
N LEU A 54 -4.69 -3.82 -4.02
CA LEU A 54 -6.12 -3.64 -4.27
C LEU A 54 -6.97 -4.33 -3.20
N LYS A 55 -6.70 -5.61 -2.91
CA LYS A 55 -7.40 -6.35 -1.86
C LYS A 55 -7.22 -5.70 -0.49
N SER A 56 -6.01 -5.25 -0.17
CA SER A 56 -5.74 -4.57 1.09
C SER A 56 -6.50 -3.25 1.22
N SER A 57 -6.64 -2.48 0.14
CA SER A 57 -7.37 -1.22 0.11
C SER A 57 -8.86 -1.46 0.25
N LEU A 58 -9.42 -2.42 -0.49
CA LEU A 58 -10.83 -2.82 -0.37
C LEU A 58 -11.16 -3.34 1.03
N ALA A 59 -10.31 -4.17 1.63
CA ALA A 59 -10.50 -4.66 2.98
C ALA A 59 -10.50 -3.54 4.01
N ARG A 60 -9.59 -2.55 3.89
CA ARG A 60 -9.55 -1.36 4.74
C ARG A 60 -10.81 -0.51 4.59
N LEU A 61 -11.23 -0.23 3.36
CA LEU A 61 -12.45 0.53 3.07
C LEU A 61 -13.70 -0.15 3.65
N ARG A 62 -13.89 -1.44 3.38
CA ARG A 62 -15.02 -2.23 3.91
C ARG A 62 -15.02 -2.31 5.43
N GLY A 63 -13.85 -2.50 6.04
CA GLY A 63 -13.71 -2.50 7.50
C GLY A 63 -14.12 -1.15 8.11
N SER A 64 -13.76 -0.06 7.44
CA SER A 64 -14.10 1.30 7.88
C SER A 64 -15.59 1.60 7.71
N VAL A 65 -16.20 1.20 6.59
CA VAL A 65 -17.66 1.26 6.39
C VAL A 65 -18.41 0.49 7.47
N ASN A 66 -17.95 -0.72 7.81
CA ASN A 66 -18.55 -1.53 8.85
C ASN A 66 -18.41 -0.90 10.24
N SER A 67 -17.24 -0.32 10.55
CA SER A 67 -17.01 0.39 11.82
C SER A 67 -17.91 1.61 11.94
N PHE A 68 -18.01 2.42 10.87
CA PHE A 68 -18.94 3.54 10.79
C PHE A 68 -20.39 3.11 11.04
N LYS A 69 -20.83 2.01 10.41
CA LYS A 69 -22.17 1.44 10.62
C LYS A 69 -22.38 0.98 12.06
N GLN A 70 -21.39 0.38 12.70
CA GLN A 70 -21.50 -0.08 14.09
C GLN A 70 -21.69 1.09 15.06
N ASP A 71 -20.98 2.19 14.85
CA ASP A 71 -21.06 3.36 15.72
C ASP A 71 -22.30 4.22 15.43
N CYS A 72 -22.56 4.52 14.15
CA CYS A 72 -23.64 5.43 13.75
C CYS A 72 -24.99 4.72 13.50
N GLY A 73 -25.00 3.39 13.34
CA GLY A 73 -26.20 2.61 12.99
C GLY A 73 -26.62 2.72 11.52
N VAL A 74 -25.92 3.52 10.72
CA VAL A 74 -26.21 3.81 9.30
C VAL A 74 -24.94 3.69 8.48
N TYR A 75 -25.06 3.44 7.19
CA TYR A 75 -23.93 3.45 6.26
C TYR A 75 -23.53 4.90 5.92
N PRO A 76 -22.25 5.18 5.60
CA PRO A 76 -21.85 6.52 5.16
C PRO A 76 -22.50 6.87 3.82
N LEU A 77 -22.68 8.16 3.51
CA LEU A 77 -23.26 8.59 2.22
C LEU A 77 -22.26 8.37 1.08
N SER A 78 -20.99 8.64 1.36
CA SER A 78 -19.87 8.42 0.45
C SER A 78 -18.63 7.90 1.19
N VAL A 79 -17.61 7.43 0.46
CA VAL A 79 -16.39 6.91 1.09
C VAL A 79 -15.55 8.03 1.72
N GLU A 80 -15.72 9.27 1.27
CA GLU A 80 -15.05 10.45 1.79
C GLU A 80 -15.48 10.76 3.23
N ASP A 81 -16.73 10.45 3.60
CA ASP A 81 -17.24 10.60 4.97
C ASP A 81 -16.44 9.78 5.99
N LEU A 82 -15.76 8.72 5.55
CA LEU A 82 -14.93 7.87 6.42
C LEU A 82 -13.62 8.55 6.82
N ALA A 83 -13.12 9.46 5.98
CA ALA A 83 -11.91 10.25 6.24
C ALA A 83 -12.22 11.68 6.73
N ALA A 84 -13.50 12.00 6.93
CA ALA A 84 -13.91 13.32 7.40
C ALA A 84 -13.40 13.60 8.81
N SER A 85 -12.89 14.82 9.04
CA SER A 85 -12.42 15.26 10.37
C SER A 85 -13.56 15.64 11.34
N SER A 86 -14.79 15.70 10.84
CA SER A 86 -15.99 16.02 11.62
C SER A 86 -17.08 14.98 11.33
N ALA A 87 -17.94 14.74 12.31
CA ALA A 87 -19.07 13.83 12.18
C ALA A 87 -19.96 14.20 10.97
N PRO A 88 -20.18 13.27 10.02
CA PRO A 88 -21.14 13.45 8.94
C PRO A 88 -22.55 13.59 9.51
N LEU A 89 -23.38 14.41 8.86
CA LEU A 89 -24.74 14.69 9.34
C LEU A 89 -25.75 13.60 8.99
N LYS A 90 -25.52 12.89 7.87
CA LYS A 90 -26.48 11.95 7.30
C LYS A 90 -25.78 10.69 6.83
N GLY A 91 -26.51 9.58 6.89
CA GLY A 91 -26.09 8.29 6.37
C GLY A 91 -27.24 7.53 5.72
N TRP A 92 -26.91 6.46 5.02
CA TRP A 92 -27.87 5.55 4.42
C TRP A 92 -28.36 4.51 5.43
N SER A 93 -29.65 4.54 5.73
CA SER A 93 -30.31 3.52 6.53
C SER A 93 -30.93 2.46 5.64
N VAL A 94 -30.56 1.20 5.88
CA VAL A 94 -31.16 0.02 5.21
C VAL A 94 -32.28 -0.62 6.03
N ALA A 95 -32.64 -0.03 7.17
CA ALA A 95 -33.74 -0.52 8.01
C ALA A 95 -35.11 -0.37 7.34
N THR A 96 -35.22 0.56 6.38
CA THR A 96 -36.41 0.76 5.55
C THR A 96 -36.19 0.27 4.13
N GLN A 97 -37.23 -0.25 3.48
CA GLN A 97 -37.27 -0.46 2.03
C GLN A 97 -38.29 0.51 1.41
N PRO A 98 -37.87 1.44 0.54
CA PRO A 98 -36.51 1.68 0.05
C PRO A 98 -35.56 2.24 1.12
N PRO A 99 -34.23 2.09 0.96
CA PRO A 99 -33.25 2.74 1.83
C PRO A 99 -33.50 4.25 1.86
N SER A 100 -33.41 4.84 3.03
CA SER A 100 -33.65 6.27 3.23
C SER A 100 -32.48 6.91 3.96
N MET A 101 -32.33 8.23 3.79
CA MET A 101 -31.34 8.98 4.54
C MET A 101 -31.82 9.15 5.98
N GLN A 102 -30.92 8.91 6.92
CA GLN A 102 -31.16 9.07 8.35
C GLN A 102 -30.09 9.99 8.93
N ASP A 103 -30.50 10.85 9.86
CA ASP A 103 -29.58 11.74 10.56
C ASP A 103 -28.68 10.95 11.52
N ILE A 104 -27.41 11.34 11.58
CA ILE A 104 -26.40 10.75 12.45
C ILE A 104 -26.31 11.57 13.72
N ASP A 105 -26.27 10.89 14.85
CA ASP A 105 -25.96 11.50 16.14
C ASP A 105 -24.45 11.75 16.25
N PRO A 106 -23.99 13.03 16.27
CA PRO A 106 -22.56 13.35 16.33
C PRO A 106 -21.88 12.79 17.59
N ALA A 107 -22.62 12.55 18.67
CA ALA A 107 -22.07 12.00 19.91
C ALA A 107 -21.70 10.51 19.80
N LYS A 108 -22.28 9.79 18.84
CA LYS A 108 -21.98 8.37 18.59
C LYS A 108 -20.83 8.17 17.62
N TRP A 109 -20.56 9.17 16.79
CA TRP A 109 -19.47 9.11 15.82
C TRP A 109 -18.11 9.15 16.53
N LYS A 110 -17.25 8.18 16.23
CA LYS A 110 -15.90 8.04 16.84
C LYS A 110 -14.76 8.28 15.85
N GLY A 111 -15.09 8.74 14.65
CA GLY A 111 -14.14 8.87 13.55
C GLY A 111 -13.04 9.91 13.79
N PRO A 112 -12.14 10.09 12.80
CA PRO A 112 -12.17 9.48 11.46
C PRO A 112 -11.88 7.97 11.48
N TYR A 113 -12.46 7.23 10.53
CA TYR A 113 -12.29 5.77 10.39
C TYR A 113 -11.19 5.42 9.37
N LEU A 114 -10.78 6.39 8.55
CA LEU A 114 -9.67 6.31 7.61
C LEU A 114 -8.83 7.58 7.71
N ASP A 115 -7.51 7.45 7.58
CA ASP A 115 -6.61 8.61 7.51
C ASP A 115 -6.78 9.37 6.19
N ALA A 116 -6.92 8.62 5.09
CA ALA A 116 -7.18 9.11 3.76
C ALA A 116 -7.88 8.03 2.93
N VAL A 117 -8.71 8.43 1.98
CA VAL A 117 -9.33 7.50 1.03
C VAL A 117 -8.24 7.05 0.03
N PRO A 118 -7.90 5.74 -0.01
CA PRO A 118 -6.92 5.25 -0.98
C PRO A 118 -7.53 5.24 -2.38
N GLN A 119 -6.69 5.45 -3.39
CA GLN A 119 -7.06 5.26 -4.79
C GLN A 119 -6.90 3.80 -5.20
N ASP A 120 -7.64 3.40 -6.24
CA ASP A 120 -7.52 2.08 -6.85
C ASP A 120 -6.15 1.95 -7.54
N PRO A 121 -5.29 1.00 -7.13
CA PRO A 121 -3.97 0.82 -7.71
C PRO A 121 -3.99 0.31 -9.16
N ILE A 122 -5.13 -0.18 -9.66
CA ILE A 122 -5.28 -0.67 -11.04
C ILE A 122 -5.72 0.46 -11.97
N THR A 123 -6.76 1.20 -11.58
CA THR A 123 -7.36 2.24 -12.44
C THR A 123 -6.82 3.65 -12.16
N HIS A 124 -6.14 3.84 -11.03
CA HIS A 124 -5.74 5.13 -10.48
C HIS A 124 -6.92 6.11 -10.28
N LYS A 125 -8.12 5.56 -10.07
CA LYS A 125 -9.36 6.30 -9.82
C LYS A 125 -9.93 5.94 -8.46
N ASP A 126 -10.99 6.64 -8.06
CA ASP A 126 -11.70 6.33 -6.82
C ASP A 126 -12.45 5.01 -6.92
N PHE A 127 -12.62 4.36 -5.77
CA PHE A 127 -13.41 3.14 -5.69
C PHE A 127 -14.90 3.42 -5.89
N VAL A 128 -15.62 2.44 -6.44
CA VAL A 128 -17.07 2.53 -6.56
C VAL A 128 -17.68 2.13 -5.23
N TYR A 129 -18.51 3.00 -4.67
CA TYR A 129 -19.30 2.73 -3.48
C TYR A 129 -20.78 2.71 -3.82
N GLY A 130 -21.49 1.68 -3.39
CA GLY A 130 -22.90 1.56 -3.68
C GLY A 130 -23.58 0.39 -3.01
N ARG A 131 -24.90 0.32 -3.19
CA ARG A 131 -25.70 -0.76 -2.64
C ARG A 131 -25.40 -2.08 -3.36
N ARG A 132 -25.07 -3.11 -2.60
CA ARG A 132 -24.83 -4.46 -3.11
C ARG A 132 -25.45 -5.48 -2.15
N GLY A 133 -26.41 -6.26 -2.65
CA GLY A 133 -27.21 -7.15 -1.80
C GLY A 133 -28.01 -6.37 -0.75
N GLU A 134 -27.88 -6.78 0.51
CA GLU A 134 -28.61 -6.19 1.64
C GLU A 134 -27.95 -4.94 2.25
N GLY A 135 -26.72 -4.62 1.83
CA GLY A 135 -25.94 -3.52 2.40
C GLY A 135 -25.29 -2.62 1.35
N TYR A 136 -24.34 -1.81 1.81
CA TYR A 136 -23.44 -1.05 0.96
C TYR A 136 -22.07 -1.73 0.94
N ASP A 137 -21.44 -1.70 -0.22
CA ASP A 137 -20.14 -2.31 -0.48
C ASP A 137 -19.29 -1.37 -1.33
N VAL A 138 -17.98 -1.63 -1.35
CA VAL A 138 -16.97 -0.90 -2.11
C VAL A 138 -16.26 -1.88 -3.05
N TRP A 139 -16.09 -1.54 -4.32
CA TRP A 139 -15.40 -2.38 -5.31
C TRP A 139 -14.60 -1.55 -6.31
N SER A 140 -13.70 -2.21 -7.06
CA SER A 140 -12.89 -1.57 -8.10
C SER A 140 -13.74 -1.23 -9.33
N ALA A 141 -13.49 -0.07 -9.94
CA ALA A 141 -14.08 0.33 -11.21
C ALA A 141 -13.43 -0.35 -12.44
N SER A 142 -12.43 -1.21 -12.23
CA SER A 142 -11.65 -1.80 -13.32
C SER A 142 -12.46 -2.80 -14.14
N GLU A 143 -12.31 -2.71 -15.47
CA GLU A 143 -12.79 -3.70 -16.44
C GLU A 143 -11.81 -4.88 -16.58
N GLU A 144 -10.63 -4.79 -15.96
CA GLU A 144 -9.64 -5.86 -16.01
C GLU A 144 -9.98 -7.03 -15.08
N SER A 145 -9.35 -8.17 -15.40
CA SER A 145 -9.37 -9.35 -14.55
C SER A 145 -8.02 -9.58 -13.89
N SER A 146 -8.06 -10.12 -12.68
CA SER A 146 -6.89 -10.64 -11.98
C SER A 146 -6.15 -11.71 -12.79
N SER A 147 -4.93 -12.00 -12.35
CA SER A 147 -4.08 -13.10 -12.81
C SER A 147 -4.76 -14.47 -12.82
N ARG A 148 -5.84 -14.65 -12.03
CA ARG A 148 -6.64 -15.88 -11.95
C ARG A 148 -7.91 -15.83 -12.82
N GLY A 149 -8.11 -14.78 -13.61
CA GLY A 149 -9.28 -14.60 -14.49
C GLY A 149 -10.53 -14.06 -13.78
N THR A 150 -10.45 -13.69 -12.49
CA THR A 150 -11.57 -13.08 -11.78
C THR A 150 -11.61 -11.57 -12.04
N PRO A 151 -12.74 -11.00 -12.50
CA PRO A 151 -12.86 -9.56 -12.73
C PRO A 151 -12.71 -8.75 -11.45
N PHE A 152 -11.94 -7.65 -11.47
CA PHE A 152 -11.73 -6.82 -10.29
C PHE A 152 -13.00 -6.13 -9.77
N SER A 153 -13.99 -5.91 -10.62
CA SER A 153 -15.32 -5.40 -10.25
C SER A 153 -16.13 -6.38 -9.37
N THR A 154 -15.75 -7.66 -9.35
CA THR A 154 -16.37 -8.67 -8.46
C THR A 154 -15.72 -8.74 -7.09
N TRP A 155 -14.55 -8.12 -6.92
CA TRP A 155 -13.81 -8.14 -5.67
C TRP A 155 -14.40 -7.23 -4.63
#